data_AF-A0A1J7G6L9-F1
#
_entry.id   AF-A0A1J7G6L9-F1
#
_cell.length_a   1.000
_cell.length_b   1.000
_cell.length_c   1.000
_cell.angle_alpha   90.00
_cell.angle_beta   90.00
_cell.angle_gamma   90.00
#
_symmetry.space_group_name_H-M   'P 1'
#
loop_
_entity.id
_entity.type
_entity.pdbx_description
1 polymer ?
#
loop_
_entity_poly.entity_id
_entity_poly.type
_entity_poly.pdbx_seq_one_letter_code
_entity_poly.pdbx_strand_id
1 'polypeptide(L)'
;MENLGMGFEIIAGAVVKLECNNTKKTMIQTATTDRNGKFLIEAHKNVSTYGAHKCKVFLFSAPHGLKRSNIHGGIKGATLRSEAHDLLGNPKYHLYTVLDLAFEPICPH
;
A
#
# COMPACT_ATOMS: atom_id res chain seq x y z
N MET A 1 17.00 -29.03 -16.50
CA MET A 1 17.57 -28.13 -15.47
C MET A 1 16.51 -27.12 -15.13
N GLU A 2 15.93 -27.26 -13.94
CA GLU A 2 14.88 -26.40 -13.41
C GLU A 2 15.47 -25.02 -13.09
N ASN A 3 14.95 -23.97 -13.71
CA ASN A 3 15.30 -22.61 -13.34
C ASN A 3 14.46 -22.21 -12.12
N LEU A 4 14.99 -22.45 -10.92
CA LEU A 4 14.45 -21.90 -9.67
C LEU A 4 14.81 -20.41 -9.58
N GLY A 5 14.17 -19.58 -10.42
CA GLY A 5 14.25 -18.13 -10.33
C GLY A 5 13.11 -17.63 -9.45
N MET A 6 13.42 -17.03 -8.29
CA MET A 6 12.46 -16.24 -7.52
C MET A 6 12.05 -15.00 -8.35
N GLY A 7 11.08 -15.16 -9.25
CA GLY A 7 10.46 -14.05 -9.96
C GLY A 7 9.43 -13.37 -9.04
N PHE A 8 9.56 -12.06 -8.86
CA PHE A 8 8.46 -11.27 -8.30
C PHE A 8 7.45 -10.99 -9.40
N GLU A 9 6.21 -11.44 -9.21
CA GLU A 9 5.12 -11.11 -10.13
C GLU A 9 4.51 -9.75 -9.73
N ILE A 10 4.40 -8.85 -10.70
CA ILE A 10 3.74 -7.57 -10.52
C ILE A 10 2.23 -7.79 -10.53
N ILE A 11 1.55 -7.35 -9.46
CA ILE A 11 0.11 -7.57 -9.30
C ILE A 11 -0.69 -6.31 -9.67
N ALA A 12 -1.30 -6.33 -10.84
CA ALA A 12 -2.28 -5.32 -11.28
C ALA A 12 -3.69 -5.66 -10.77
N GLY A 13 -4.51 -4.64 -10.49
CA GLY A 13 -5.91 -4.85 -10.08
C GLY A 13 -6.12 -5.21 -8.60
N ALA A 14 -5.07 -5.21 -7.78
CA ALA A 14 -5.22 -5.32 -6.32
C ALA A 14 -5.80 -4.04 -5.75
N VAL A 15 -6.69 -4.15 -4.76
CA VAL A 15 -7.22 -2.98 -4.05
C VAL A 15 -6.44 -2.80 -2.76
N VAL A 16 -5.87 -1.62 -2.59
CA VAL A 16 -5.23 -1.16 -1.36
C VAL A 16 -6.13 -0.17 -0.64
N LYS A 17 -6.04 -0.17 0.69
CA LYS A 17 -6.82 0.71 1.56
C LYS A 17 -5.88 1.52 2.46
N LEU A 18 -5.99 2.85 2.41
CA LEU A 18 -5.45 3.74 3.44
C LEU A 18 -6.53 3.92 4.51
N GLU A 19 -6.23 3.52 5.74
CA GLU A 19 -7.09 3.73 6.88
C GLU A 19 -6.38 4.58 7.94
N CYS A 20 -7.01 5.69 8.31
CA CYS A 20 -6.52 6.60 9.33
C CYS A 20 -7.45 6.56 10.54
N ASN A 21 -6.95 6.00 11.65
CA ASN A 21 -7.69 5.91 12.89
C ASN A 21 -7.41 7.14 13.76
N ASN A 22 -8.25 8.17 13.62
CA ASN A 22 -8.26 9.32 14.52
C ASN A 22 -9.35 9.14 15.59
N THR A 23 -9.20 9.79 16.75
CA THR A 23 -9.99 9.56 17.99
C THR A 23 -11.51 9.71 17.85
N LYS A 24 -12.01 10.24 16.73
CA LYS A 24 -13.44 10.48 16.51
C LYS A 24 -14.03 9.81 15.27
N LYS A 25 -13.24 9.54 14.22
CA LYS A 25 -13.70 9.00 12.93
C LYS A 25 -12.57 8.23 12.23
N THR A 26 -12.90 7.06 11.73
CA THR A 26 -12.04 6.31 10.80
C THR A 26 -12.22 6.88 9.40
N MET A 27 -11.13 7.35 8.80
CA MET A 27 -11.12 7.82 7.40
C MET A 27 -10.51 6.74 6.53
N ILE A 28 -11.23 6.35 5.47
CA ILE A 28 -10.85 5.26 4.57
C ILE A 28 -10.80 5.81 3.16
N GLN A 29 -9.68 5.58 2.48
CA GLN A 29 -9.50 5.82 1.05
C GLN A 29 -8.98 4.54 0.41
N THR A 30 -9.36 4.26 -0.83
CA THR A 30 -8.91 3.07 -1.57
C THR A 30 -8.32 3.46 -2.91
N ALA A 31 -7.40 2.64 -3.41
CA ALA A 31 -6.90 2.71 -4.77
C ALA A 31 -6.68 1.30 -5.32
N THR A 32 -6.68 1.19 -6.63
CA THR A 32 -6.37 -0.04 -7.35
C THR A 32 -4.95 0.05 -7.90
N THR A 33 -4.18 -1.04 -7.82
CA THR A 33 -2.85 -1.09 -8.40
C THR A 33 -2.91 -1.02 -9.93
N ASP A 34 -2.01 -0.24 -10.51
CA ASP A 34 -1.83 -0.12 -11.96
C ASP A 34 -1.14 -1.37 -12.55
N ARG A 35 -0.90 -1.33 -13.86
CA ARG A 35 -0.19 -2.41 -14.58
C ARG A 35 1.24 -2.67 -14.09
N ASN A 36 1.81 -1.75 -13.32
CA ASN A 36 3.15 -1.86 -12.73
C ASN A 36 3.07 -2.22 -11.24
N GLY A 37 1.89 -2.58 -10.72
CA GLY A 37 1.70 -2.91 -9.31
C GLY A 37 1.78 -1.70 -8.38
N LYS A 38 1.77 -0.47 -8.93
CA LYS A 38 1.86 0.77 -8.16
C LYS A 38 0.48 1.31 -7.85
N PHE A 39 0.36 2.02 -6.75
CA PHE A 39 -0.86 2.71 -6.36
C PHE A 39 -0.55 4.12 -5.88
N LEU A 40 -1.53 5.02 -6.03
CA LEU A 40 -1.50 6.37 -5.47
C LEU A 40 -2.83 6.63 -4.79
N ILE A 41 -2.80 7.01 -3.51
CA ILE A 41 -3.99 7.32 -2.72
C ILE A 41 -3.90 8.77 -2.28
N GLU A 42 -4.88 9.59 -2.65
CA GLU A 42 -5.06 10.89 -2.03
C GLU A 42 -5.73 10.71 -0.66
N ALA A 43 -5.03 11.14 0.39
CA ALA A 43 -5.56 11.09 1.74
C ALA A 43 -6.82 11.98 1.87
N HIS A 44 -7.72 11.60 2.76
CA HIS A 44 -8.89 12.43 3.04
C HIS A 44 -8.43 13.83 3.54
N LYS A 45 -9.08 14.91 3.08
CA LYS A 45 -8.71 16.31 3.37
C LYS A 45 -8.57 16.67 4.87
N ASN A 46 -9.11 15.85 5.76
CA ASN A 46 -9.02 16.05 7.22
C ASN A 46 -7.82 15.31 7.86
N VAL A 47 -6.99 14.64 7.06
CA VAL A 47 -5.73 14.03 7.51
C VAL A 47 -4.65 15.09 7.43
N SER A 48 -4.16 15.53 8.59
CA SER A 48 -2.99 16.40 8.65
C SER A 48 -1.69 15.60 8.49
N THR A 49 -0.59 16.29 8.18
CA THR A 49 0.77 15.71 8.15
C THR A 49 1.12 15.01 9.45
N TYR A 50 0.73 15.59 10.61
CA TYR A 50 0.84 14.90 11.89
C TYR A 50 -0.09 13.69 11.91
N GLY A 51 -1.39 13.84 11.58
CA GLY A 51 -2.36 12.73 11.59
C GLY A 51 -1.95 11.50 10.75
N ALA A 52 -1.12 11.70 9.72
CA ALA A 52 -0.59 10.63 8.87
C ALA A 52 0.16 9.51 9.66
N HIS A 53 0.79 9.82 10.81
CA HIS A 53 1.45 8.78 11.63
C HIS A 53 0.47 7.74 12.21
N LYS A 54 -0.83 8.03 12.23
CA LYS A 54 -1.90 7.11 12.66
C LYS A 54 -2.55 6.37 11.50
N CYS A 55 -2.11 6.64 10.28
CA CYS A 55 -2.62 5.99 9.08
C CYS A 55 -1.78 4.75 8.76
N LYS A 56 -2.45 3.75 8.18
CA LYS A 56 -1.81 2.53 7.68
C LYS A 56 -2.39 2.14 6.32
N VAL A 57 -1.56 1.50 5.50
CA VAL A 57 -1.99 0.91 4.22
C VAL A 57 -2.21 -0.59 4.39
N PHE A 58 -3.29 -1.10 3.83
CA PHE A 58 -3.67 -2.51 3.89
C PHE A 58 -3.90 -3.05 2.48
N LEU A 59 -3.54 -4.31 2.25
CA LEU A 59 -4.12 -5.09 1.16
C LEU A 59 -5.60 -5.31 1.49
N PHE A 60 -6.48 -4.70 0.72
CA PHE A 60 -7.92 -4.76 0.97
C PHE A 60 -8.56 -5.93 0.24
N SER A 61 -8.31 -6.05 -1.06
CA SER A 61 -8.72 -7.20 -1.86
C SER A 61 -7.66 -7.57 -2.89
N ALA A 62 -7.70 -8.84 -3.28
CA ALA A 62 -6.77 -9.43 -4.22
C ALA A 62 -7.46 -9.68 -5.56
N PRO A 63 -6.76 -9.53 -6.69
CA PRO A 63 -7.26 -9.98 -7.97
C PRO A 63 -7.12 -11.51 -8.08
N HIS A 64 -7.94 -12.13 -8.93
CA HIS A 64 -7.80 -13.54 -9.35
C HIS A 64 -7.69 -14.59 -8.22
N GLY A 65 -8.29 -14.33 -7.05
CA GLY A 65 -8.31 -15.29 -5.95
C GLY A 65 -6.99 -15.42 -5.18
N LEU A 66 -6.01 -14.55 -5.43
CA LEU A 66 -4.78 -14.49 -4.64
C LEU A 66 -5.09 -14.27 -3.15
N LYS A 67 -4.32 -14.91 -2.28
CA LYS A 67 -4.48 -14.75 -0.83
C LYS A 67 -3.59 -13.62 -0.34
N ARG A 68 -4.17 -12.68 0.42
CA ARG A 68 -3.40 -11.59 1.05
C ARG A 68 -2.38 -12.17 2.00
N SER A 69 -1.16 -11.62 2.02
CA SER A 69 -0.14 -11.96 3.00
C SER A 69 0.09 -10.78 3.97
N ASN A 70 0.82 -11.05 5.05
CA ASN A 70 1.26 -10.00 5.97
C ASN A 70 2.71 -9.53 5.74
N ILE A 71 3.29 -9.79 4.57
CA ILE A 71 4.59 -9.23 4.19
C ILE A 71 4.50 -7.70 4.25
N HIS A 72 5.46 -7.10 4.95
CA HIS A 72 5.53 -5.66 5.25
C HIS A 72 4.24 -5.03 5.81
N GLY A 73 3.38 -5.83 6.45
CA GLY A 73 2.14 -5.36 7.06
C GLY A 73 0.93 -5.37 6.14
N GLY A 74 0.93 -6.13 5.04
CA GLY A 74 -0.21 -6.20 4.10
C GLY A 74 -1.58 -6.46 4.78
N ILE A 75 -1.64 -7.27 5.85
CA ILE A 75 -2.88 -7.54 6.61
C ILE A 75 -2.97 -6.70 7.89
N LYS A 76 -1.87 -6.57 8.65
CA LYS A 76 -1.84 -5.87 9.95
C LYS A 76 -1.73 -4.34 9.82
N GLY A 77 -1.53 -3.85 8.60
CA GLY A 77 -1.34 -2.46 8.24
C GLY A 77 0.14 -2.09 8.15
N ALA A 78 0.54 -1.61 6.98
CA ALA A 78 1.86 -1.10 6.67
C ALA A 78 2.01 0.36 7.11
N THR A 79 3.15 0.67 7.72
CA THR A 79 3.48 2.01 8.23
C THR A 79 3.88 2.95 7.10
N LEU A 80 3.30 4.15 7.09
CA LEU A 80 3.69 5.21 6.16
C LEU A 80 5.11 5.73 6.48
N ARG A 81 5.94 5.87 5.44
CA ARG A 81 7.27 6.47 5.47
C ARG A 81 7.20 7.80 4.75
N SER A 82 7.58 8.89 5.40
CA SER A 82 7.67 10.19 4.72
C SER A 82 8.81 10.14 3.71
N GLU A 83 8.54 10.55 2.48
CA GLU A 83 9.60 10.89 1.54
C GLU A 83 10.18 12.25 1.92
N ALA A 84 11.50 12.40 1.82
CA ALA A 84 12.15 13.67 2.10
C ALA A 84 11.67 14.74 1.10
N HIS A 85 11.38 15.93 1.62
CA HIS A 85 10.85 17.06 0.84
C HIS A 85 11.76 17.51 -0.31
N ASP A 86 13.05 17.19 -0.25
CA ASP A 86 14.08 17.72 -1.15
C ASP A 86 14.01 17.16 -2.60
N LEU A 87 13.18 16.13 -2.84
CA LEU A 87 13.02 15.52 -4.17
C LEU A 87 11.95 16.18 -5.05
N LEU A 88 11.06 16.99 -4.45
CA LEU A 88 9.93 17.62 -5.13
C LEU A 88 10.00 19.12 -4.86
N GLY A 89 10.64 19.88 -5.75
CA GLY A 89 10.86 21.33 -5.68
C GLY A 89 9.61 22.23 -5.62
N ASN A 90 8.48 21.73 -5.13
CA ASN A 90 7.24 22.47 -4.87
C ASN A 90 6.39 21.74 -3.80
N PRO A 91 6.23 22.25 -2.56
CA PRO A 91 5.57 21.52 -1.49
C PRO A 91 4.05 21.69 -1.57
N LYS A 92 3.42 21.26 -2.67
CA LYS A 92 1.96 21.16 -2.72
C LYS A 92 1.43 19.93 -1.99
N TYR A 93 2.27 18.91 -1.81
CA TYR A 93 1.89 17.62 -1.23
C TYR A 93 3.00 17.08 -0.33
N HIS A 94 2.62 16.46 0.78
CA HIS A 94 3.50 15.60 1.57
C HIS A 94 3.37 14.18 1.04
N LEU A 95 4.45 13.63 0.49
CA LEU A 95 4.46 12.29 -0.07
C LEU A 95 4.83 11.25 0.99
N TYR A 96 4.06 10.19 1.06
CA TYR A 96 4.33 9.03 1.91
C TYR A 96 4.39 7.76 1.06
N THR A 97 5.30 6.87 1.40
CA THR A 97 5.45 5.54 0.79
C THR A 97 5.30 4.45 1.83
N VAL A 98 5.19 3.20 1.37
CA VAL A 98 5.28 2.00 2.21
C VAL A 98 6.29 1.05 1.58
N LEU A 99 6.75 0.06 2.34
CA LEU A 99 7.49 -1.06 1.77
C LEU A 99 6.56 -1.92 0.90
N ASP A 100 7.14 -2.65 -0.04
CA ASP A 100 6.37 -3.46 -1.02
C ASP A 100 5.45 -4.46 -0.32
N LEU A 101 4.18 -4.47 -0.72
CA LEU A 101 3.20 -5.43 -0.20
C LEU A 101 3.13 -6.63 -1.14
N ALA A 102 2.90 -7.81 -0.58
CA ALA A 102 2.85 -9.05 -1.37
C ALA A 102 1.63 -9.92 -1.03
N PHE A 103 1.22 -10.72 -1.99
CA PHE A 103 0.27 -11.81 -1.80
C PHE A 103 1.01 -13.12 -1.53
N GLU A 104 0.31 -14.14 -1.03
CA GLU A 104 0.86 -15.49 -0.91
C GLU A 104 1.14 -16.06 -2.31
N PRO A 105 2.25 -16.80 -2.49
CA PRO A 105 2.55 -17.44 -3.76
C PRO A 105 1.51 -18.52 -4.09
N ILE A 106 1.22 -18.69 -5.38
CA ILE A 106 0.48 -19.85 -5.87
C ILE A 106 1.47 -21.01 -5.98
N CYS A 107 1.34 -22.01 -5.11
CA CYS A 107 2.14 -23.23 -5.20
C CYS A 107 1.46 -24.19 -6.19
N PRO A 108 2.09 -24.57 -7.32
CA PRO A 108 1.61 -25.69 -8.11
C PRO A 108 1.74 -26.97 -7.26
N HIS A 109 0.65 -27.75 -7.21
CA HIS A 109 0.61 -29.07 -6.59
C HIS A 109 1.13 -30.14 -7.55
#